data_AF-A0A1Y1MQQ9-F1
#
_entry.id   AF-A0A1Y1MQQ9-F1
#
_cell.length_a   1.000
_cell.length_b   1.000
_cell.length_c   1.000
_cell.angle_alpha   90.00
_cell.angle_beta   90.00
_cell.angle_gamma   90.00
#
_symmetry.space_group_name_H-M   'P 1'
#
loop_
_entity.id
_entity.type
_entity.pdbx_description
1 polymer ?
#
loop_
_entity_poly.entity_id
_entity_poly.type
_entity_poly.pdbx_seq_one_letter_code
_entity_poly.pdbx_strand_id
1 'polypeptide(L)'
;MTGAKRRYPNPLQNANALSSATFYYTLPTFTHTKRTKRQFEEDDLYETLTEHQSKMLGDKVEALWKKQFEKQKKPSLTRVLISAFGFEMFISGLLLGVAELILKPAQAVLLGRFLLYYMFTADEDVQVNHFQTRLYAGGIVLASFLQVLCLHPVVLRLKTVGLKVKIACCSLIYRKALKLNQEAFVNTSVGQIVNLIASDAPVFIMVGFMFNYLWLAPLQCIIVTYLMYEEVGLSSVFGVTVLFLLIPIHREYRL
;
A
#
# COMPACT_ATOMS: atom_id res chain seq x y z
N MET A 1 -35.29 -8.71 15.59
CA MET A 1 -34.79 -7.39 15.12
C MET A 1 -34.30 -6.62 16.34
N THR A 2 -33.05 -6.83 16.73
CA THR A 2 -32.41 -6.07 17.81
C THR A 2 -32.06 -4.68 17.25
N GLY A 3 -32.51 -3.62 17.91
CA GLY A 3 -32.23 -2.25 17.49
C GLY A 3 -30.71 -2.03 17.46
N ALA A 4 -30.16 -1.80 16.26
CA ALA A 4 -28.74 -1.54 16.11
C ALA A 4 -28.39 -0.26 16.90
N LYS A 5 -27.60 -0.38 17.97
CA LYS A 5 -26.98 0.77 18.63
C LYS A 5 -26.25 1.58 17.56
N ARG A 6 -26.56 2.88 17.45
CA ARG A 6 -25.83 3.79 16.57
C ARG A 6 -24.38 3.90 17.06
N ARG A 7 -23.43 3.44 16.24
CA ARG A 7 -22.00 3.60 16.50
C ARG A 7 -21.58 5.05 16.26
N TYR A 8 -20.48 5.46 16.88
CA TYR A 8 -19.91 6.79 16.63
C TYR A 8 -19.43 6.91 15.18
N PRO A 9 -19.57 8.08 14.54
CA PRO A 9 -19.08 8.28 13.18
C PRO A 9 -17.56 8.15 13.12
N ASN A 10 -17.05 7.71 11.98
CA ASN A 10 -15.62 7.51 11.80
C ASN A 10 -14.87 8.85 11.86
N PRO A 11 -13.86 9.02 12.74
CA PRO A 11 -13.12 10.28 12.87
C PRO A 11 -12.37 10.68 11.59
N LEU A 12 -12.10 9.72 10.69
CA LEU A 12 -11.49 10.00 9.39
C LEU A 12 -12.41 10.83 8.46
N GLN A 13 -13.74 10.77 8.63
CA GLN A 13 -14.68 11.54 7.78
C GLN A 13 -14.51 13.06 7.91
N ASN A 14 -14.15 13.51 9.11
CA ASN A 14 -13.99 14.93 9.43
C ASN A 14 -12.52 15.32 9.64
N ALA A 15 -11.58 14.45 9.27
CA ALA A 15 -10.17 14.68 9.51
C ALA A 15 -9.58 15.64 8.46
N ASN A 16 -8.86 16.67 8.93
CA ASN A 16 -8.05 17.52 8.06
C ASN A 16 -6.92 16.72 7.41
N ALA A 17 -6.39 17.20 6.28
CA ALA A 17 -5.31 16.54 5.53
C ALA A 17 -4.08 16.20 6.41
N LEU A 18 -3.70 17.11 7.32
CA LEU A 18 -2.59 16.89 8.26
C LEU A 18 -2.90 15.77 9.26
N SER A 19 -4.13 15.71 9.78
CA SER A 19 -4.58 14.64 10.69
C SER A 19 -4.62 13.30 9.99
N SER A 20 -5.06 13.28 8.72
CA SER A 20 -5.05 12.09 7.88
C SER A 20 -3.62 11.62 7.55
N ALA A 21 -2.69 12.53 7.29
CA ALA A 21 -1.30 12.19 6.96
C ALA A 21 -0.51 11.67 8.17
N THR A 22 -0.79 12.20 9.36
CA THR A 22 -0.11 11.81 10.61
C THR A 22 -0.84 10.71 11.40
N PHE A 23 -2.00 10.25 10.90
CA PHE A 23 -2.90 9.32 11.61
C PHE A 23 -3.37 9.83 12.98
N TYR A 24 -3.36 11.14 13.20
CA TYR A 24 -3.76 11.73 14.47
C TYR A 24 -5.21 11.38 14.85
N TYR A 25 -6.08 11.18 13.86
CA TYR A 25 -7.46 10.77 14.04
C TYR A 25 -7.66 9.44 14.79
N THR A 26 -6.63 8.57 14.89
CA THR A 26 -6.72 7.30 15.65
C THR A 26 -6.41 7.46 17.13
N LEU A 27 -5.76 8.55 17.54
CA LEU A 27 -5.38 8.78 18.94
C LEU A 27 -6.57 8.77 19.92
N PRO A 28 -7.74 9.37 19.60
CA PRO A 28 -8.92 9.31 20.47
C PRO A 28 -9.32 7.88 20.86
N THR A 29 -9.11 6.89 19.98
CA THR A 29 -9.43 5.49 20.26
C THR A 29 -8.55 4.96 21.39
N PHE A 30 -7.24 5.18 21.29
CA PHE A 30 -6.28 4.71 22.30
C PHE A 30 -6.40 5.47 23.62
N THR A 31 -6.64 6.79 23.56
CA THR A 31 -6.79 7.60 24.78
C THR A 31 -8.09 7.28 25.51
N HIS A 32 -9.18 6.98 24.79
CA HIS A 32 -10.44 6.54 25.38
C HIS A 32 -10.27 5.23 26.14
N THR A 33 -9.64 4.21 25.53
CA THR A 33 -9.36 2.93 26.20
C THR A 33 -8.48 3.12 27.44
N LYS A 34 -7.42 3.93 27.33
CA LYS A 34 -6.52 4.23 28.45
C LYS A 34 -7.25 4.95 29.60
N ARG A 35 -8.15 5.88 29.28
CA ARG A 35 -8.92 6.67 30.27
C ARG A 35 -9.95 5.81 31.00
N THR A 36 -10.64 4.94 30.29
CA THR A 36 -11.73 4.13 30.86
C THR A 36 -11.20 2.90 31.61
N LYS A 37 -9.90 2.57 31.49
CA LYS A 37 -9.25 1.40 32.10
C LYS A 37 -9.99 0.07 31.87
N ARG A 38 -10.80 0.00 30.82
CA ARG A 38 -11.56 -1.19 30.42
C ARG A 38 -10.96 -1.80 29.18
N GLN A 39 -11.20 -3.09 28.98
CA GLN A 39 -10.85 -3.75 27.72
C GLN A 39 -11.64 -3.13 26.57
N PHE A 40 -11.02 -3.10 25.39
CA PHE A 40 -11.65 -2.55 24.20
C PHE A 40 -12.76 -3.49 23.73
N GLU A 41 -13.99 -3.00 23.67
CA GLU A 41 -15.18 -3.78 23.31
C GLU A 41 -15.69 -3.41 21.91
N GLU A 42 -16.55 -4.25 21.32
CA GLU A 42 -17.14 -3.98 20.00
C GLU A 42 -17.97 -2.69 19.95
N ASP A 43 -18.54 -2.29 21.08
CA ASP A 43 -19.31 -1.05 21.22
C ASP A 43 -18.44 0.22 21.10
N ASP A 44 -17.12 0.10 21.31
CA ASP A 44 -16.15 1.21 21.15
C ASP A 44 -15.70 1.41 19.69
N LEU A 45 -16.09 0.50 18.77
CA LEU A 45 -15.74 0.61 17.36
C LEU A 45 -16.55 1.71 16.66
N TYR A 46 -15.85 2.54 15.89
CA TYR A 46 -16.50 3.49 14.99
C TYR A 46 -17.26 2.79 13.87
N GLU A 47 -18.21 3.51 13.30
CA GLU A 47 -18.87 3.11 12.08
C GLU A 47 -17.87 3.02 10.91
N THR A 48 -18.14 2.10 9.98
CA THR A 48 -17.36 2.00 8.75
C THR A 48 -17.51 3.27 7.92
N LEU A 49 -16.45 3.67 7.23
CA LEU A 49 -16.52 4.75 6.27
C LEU A 49 -17.58 4.46 5.21
N THR A 50 -18.32 5.48 4.78
CA THR A 50 -19.41 5.32 3.78
C THR A 50 -18.90 4.70 2.47
N GLU A 51 -17.68 5.07 2.07
CA GLU A 51 -16.99 4.50 0.91
C GLU A 51 -16.49 3.05 1.08
N HIS A 52 -16.56 2.49 2.29
CA HIS A 52 -16.16 1.11 2.60
C HIS A 52 -17.36 0.19 2.86
N GLN A 53 -18.59 0.71 2.77
CA GLN A 53 -19.79 -0.09 2.99
C GLN A 53 -19.95 -1.17 1.91
N SER A 54 -20.24 -2.41 2.37
CA SER A 54 -20.37 -3.59 1.49
C SER A 54 -21.51 -3.49 0.49
N LYS A 55 -22.59 -2.78 0.86
CA LYS A 55 -23.72 -2.49 -0.04
C LYS A 55 -23.27 -1.62 -1.20
N MET A 56 -22.68 -0.46 -0.91
CA MET A 56 -22.20 0.49 -1.93
C MET A 56 -21.18 -0.13 -2.88
N LEU A 57 -20.17 -0.81 -2.33
CA LEU A 57 -19.12 -1.45 -3.13
C LEU A 57 -19.65 -2.63 -3.94
N GLY A 58 -20.51 -3.46 -3.35
CA GLY A 58 -21.16 -4.58 -4.03
C GLY A 58 -22.05 -4.12 -5.18
N ASP A 59 -22.89 -3.11 -4.95
CA ASP A 59 -23.80 -2.56 -5.95
C ASP A 59 -23.03 -1.93 -7.13
N LYS A 60 -21.96 -1.18 -6.82
CA LYS A 60 -21.06 -0.59 -7.84
C LYS A 60 -20.47 -1.66 -8.75
N VAL A 61 -19.89 -2.72 -8.19
CA VAL A 61 -19.25 -3.77 -8.98
C VAL A 61 -20.28 -4.64 -9.70
N GLU A 62 -21.45 -4.91 -9.09
CA GLU A 62 -22.53 -5.66 -9.74
C GLU A 62 -23.09 -4.91 -10.96
N ALA A 63 -23.26 -3.58 -10.87
CA ALA A 63 -23.71 -2.77 -12.00
C ALA A 63 -22.71 -2.82 -13.17
N LEU A 64 -21.41 -2.71 -12.88
CA LEU A 64 -20.36 -2.84 -13.89
C LEU A 64 -20.29 -4.25 -14.48
N TRP A 65 -20.50 -5.27 -13.65
CA TRP A 65 -20.55 -6.68 -14.08
C TRP A 65 -21.70 -6.93 -15.07
N LYS A 66 -22.91 -6.44 -14.78
CA LYS A 66 -24.07 -6.52 -15.68
C LYS A 66 -23.80 -5.82 -17.01
N LYS A 67 -23.25 -4.59 -16.96
CA LYS A 67 -22.88 -3.83 -18.16
C LYS A 67 -21.84 -4.54 -19.04
N GLN A 68 -20.91 -5.29 -18.43
CA GLN A 68 -19.94 -6.07 -19.20
C GLN A 68 -20.57 -7.33 -19.81
N PHE A 69 -21.49 -7.97 -19.11
CA PHE A 69 -22.27 -9.11 -19.61
C PHE A 69 -23.06 -8.79 -20.88
N GLU A 70 -23.67 -7.60 -20.94
CA GLU A 70 -24.42 -7.15 -22.12
C GLU A 70 -23.52 -6.89 -23.34
N LYS A 71 -22.27 -6.48 -23.11
CA LYS A 71 -21.36 -6.04 -24.18
C LYS A 71 -20.42 -7.11 -24.70
N GLN A 72 -20.11 -8.14 -23.91
CA GLN A 72 -19.04 -9.09 -24.22
C GLN A 72 -19.51 -10.54 -24.09
N LYS A 73 -19.19 -11.36 -25.11
CA LYS A 73 -19.48 -12.81 -25.11
C LYS A 73 -18.79 -13.57 -23.96
N LYS A 74 -17.65 -13.07 -23.45
CA LYS A 74 -16.90 -13.66 -22.33
C LYS A 74 -16.56 -12.56 -21.30
N PRO A 75 -17.40 -12.33 -20.28
CA PRO A 75 -17.13 -11.34 -19.24
C PRO A 75 -16.01 -11.82 -18.30
N SER A 76 -15.20 -10.87 -17.83
CA SER A 76 -14.03 -11.14 -16.99
C SER A 76 -14.05 -10.29 -15.72
N LEU A 77 -14.03 -10.93 -14.55
CA LEU A 77 -14.15 -10.21 -13.27
C LEU A 77 -12.97 -9.27 -13.03
N THR A 78 -11.78 -9.68 -13.45
CA THR A 78 -10.55 -8.87 -13.37
C THR A 78 -10.71 -7.52 -14.07
N ARG A 79 -11.25 -7.49 -15.29
CA ARG A 79 -11.51 -6.24 -16.02
C ARG A 79 -12.53 -5.34 -15.30
N VAL A 80 -13.58 -5.91 -14.71
CA VAL A 80 -14.54 -5.13 -13.91
C VAL A 80 -13.87 -4.51 -12.70
N LEU A 81 -13.06 -5.28 -11.96
CA LEU A 81 -12.35 -4.80 -10.79
C LEU A 81 -11.34 -3.70 -11.16
N ILE A 82 -10.59 -3.88 -12.25
CA ILE A 82 -9.68 -2.86 -12.78
C ILE A 82 -10.45 -1.61 -13.21
N SER A 83 -11.60 -1.76 -13.86
CA SER A 83 -12.43 -0.60 -14.22
C SER A 83 -13.02 0.11 -13.00
N ALA A 84 -13.29 -0.60 -11.91
CA ALA A 84 -13.92 -0.05 -10.71
C ALA A 84 -12.93 0.65 -9.77
N PHE A 85 -11.71 0.12 -9.66
CA PHE A 85 -10.71 0.51 -8.66
C PHE A 85 -9.32 0.84 -9.25
N GLY A 86 -9.09 0.54 -10.52
CA GLY A 86 -7.77 0.67 -11.15
C GLY A 86 -7.25 2.11 -11.20
N PHE A 87 -8.13 3.09 -11.39
CA PHE A 87 -7.73 4.50 -11.34
C PHE A 87 -7.20 4.91 -9.95
N GLU A 88 -7.92 4.54 -8.88
CA GLU A 88 -7.49 4.83 -7.50
C GLU A 88 -6.19 4.12 -7.16
N MET A 89 -6.03 2.89 -7.62
CA MET A 89 -4.79 2.11 -7.49
C MET A 89 -3.63 2.73 -8.26
N PHE A 90 -3.85 3.20 -9.49
CA PHE A 90 -2.83 3.81 -10.34
C PHE A 90 -2.32 5.13 -9.77
N ILE A 91 -3.21 6.03 -9.34
CA ILE A 91 -2.82 7.31 -8.71
C ILE A 91 -2.03 7.06 -7.42
N SER A 92 -2.45 6.08 -6.61
CA SER A 92 -1.73 5.73 -5.39
C SER A 92 -0.36 5.10 -5.70
N GLY A 93 -0.26 4.31 -6.78
CA GLY A 93 0.98 3.77 -7.31
C GLY A 93 1.97 4.85 -7.78
N LEU A 94 1.48 5.88 -8.47
CA LEU A 94 2.31 7.01 -8.89
C LEU A 94 2.90 7.77 -7.70
N LEU A 95 2.08 8.04 -6.68
CA LEU A 95 2.54 8.67 -5.43
C LEU A 95 3.57 7.80 -4.69
N LEU A 96 3.38 6.48 -4.68
CA LEU A 96 4.36 5.54 -4.14
C LEU A 96 5.68 5.62 -4.92
N GLY A 97 5.60 5.73 -6.26
CA GLY A 97 6.76 5.91 -7.12
C GLY A 97 7.56 7.17 -6.82
N VAL A 98 6.92 8.28 -6.48
CA VAL A 98 7.65 9.50 -6.04
C VAL A 98 8.44 9.23 -4.75
N ALA A 99 7.85 8.53 -3.78
CA ALA A 99 8.53 8.21 -2.54
C ALA A 99 9.69 7.22 -2.72
N GLU A 100 9.53 6.20 -3.58
CA GLU A 100 10.52 5.14 -3.76
C GLU A 100 11.62 5.46 -4.79
N LEU A 101 11.28 6.18 -5.86
CA LEU A 101 12.19 6.46 -6.98
C LEU A 101 12.92 7.80 -6.85
N ILE A 102 12.37 8.76 -6.10
CA ILE A 102 12.94 10.10 -5.96
C ILE A 102 13.43 10.36 -4.54
N LEU A 103 12.54 10.34 -3.55
CA LEU A 103 12.90 10.73 -2.19
C LEU A 103 13.95 9.80 -1.56
N LYS A 104 13.81 8.48 -1.77
CA LYS A 104 14.71 7.49 -1.18
C LYS A 104 16.11 7.49 -1.80
N PRO A 105 16.28 7.50 -3.14
CA PRO A 105 17.62 7.66 -3.72
C PRO A 105 18.22 9.04 -3.43
N ALA A 106 17.41 10.11 -3.39
CA ALA A 106 17.90 11.43 -3.02
C ALA A 106 18.50 11.45 -1.61
N GLN A 107 17.87 10.76 -0.65
CA GLN A 107 18.43 10.59 0.70
C GLN A 107 19.82 9.92 0.67
N ALA A 108 20.00 8.86 -0.12
CA ALA A 108 21.27 8.16 -0.25
C ALA A 108 22.35 9.06 -0.90
N VAL A 109 22.01 9.81 -1.95
CA VAL A 109 22.93 10.75 -2.61
C VAL A 109 23.35 11.88 -1.66
N LEU A 110 22.40 12.48 -0.95
CA LEU A 110 22.69 13.53 0.03
C LEU A 110 23.60 13.03 1.15
N LEU A 111 23.38 11.80 1.62
CA LEU A 111 24.24 11.15 2.60
C LEU A 111 25.64 10.91 2.06
N GLY A 112 25.77 10.40 0.83
CA GLY A 112 27.07 10.21 0.18
C GLY A 112 27.86 11.51 0.08
N ARG A 113 27.22 12.59 -0.39
CA ARG A 113 27.85 13.93 -0.47
C ARG A 113 28.23 14.48 0.90
N PHE A 114 27.39 14.26 1.91
CA PHE A 114 27.69 14.64 3.29
C PHE A 114 28.91 13.90 3.84
N LEU A 115 29.06 12.59 3.56
CA LEU A 115 30.20 11.80 4.00
C LEU A 115 31.51 12.19 3.30
N LEU A 116 31.48 12.38 1.97
CA LEU A 116 32.65 12.78 1.19
C LEU A 116 33.27 14.09 1.72
N TYR A 117 32.43 15.03 2.13
CA TYR A 117 32.90 16.28 2.75
C TYR A 117 33.79 16.02 3.98
N TYR A 118 33.43 15.09 4.88
CA TYR A 118 34.24 14.80 6.07
C TYR A 118 35.47 13.95 5.78
N MET A 119 35.44 13.10 4.75
CA MET A 119 36.56 12.24 4.38
C MET A 119 37.72 13.03 3.76
N PHE A 120 37.45 14.02 2.90
CA PHE A 120 38.49 14.80 2.23
C PHE A 120 39.02 15.98 3.06
N THR A 121 38.28 16.45 4.08
CA THR A 121 38.76 17.48 5.02
C THR A 121 39.76 16.98 6.05
N ALA A 122 40.03 15.66 6.09
CA ALA A 122 41.04 15.09 6.99
C ALA A 122 42.48 15.33 6.49
N ASP A 123 42.67 15.59 5.19
CA ASP A 123 44.01 15.57 4.57
C ASP A 123 44.62 16.94 4.21
N GLU A 124 43.88 18.06 4.04
CA GLU A 124 44.53 19.39 3.86
C GLU A 124 43.53 20.59 3.87
N ASP A 125 44.11 21.81 4.00
CA ASP A 125 43.59 23.19 4.14
C ASP A 125 42.48 23.65 3.16
N VAL A 126 41.43 22.86 2.93
CA VAL A 126 40.29 23.24 2.10
C VAL A 126 39.39 24.21 2.87
N GLN A 127 39.26 25.45 2.39
CA GLN A 127 38.31 26.45 2.89
C GLN A 127 36.90 25.85 2.96
N VAL A 128 36.50 25.60 4.20
CA VAL A 128 35.35 24.78 4.53
C VAL A 128 34.08 25.59 4.27
N ASN A 129 33.31 25.22 3.24
CA ASN A 129 32.01 25.84 3.01
C ASN A 129 30.96 25.25 3.97
N HIS A 130 31.04 25.62 5.25
CA HIS A 130 30.14 25.18 6.34
C HIS A 130 28.64 25.37 6.03
N PHE A 131 28.31 26.23 5.07
CA PHE A 131 26.95 26.40 4.59
C PHE A 131 26.45 25.18 3.80
N GLN A 132 27.25 24.63 2.87
CA GLN A 132 26.86 23.50 2.04
C GLN A 132 26.66 22.21 2.86
N THR A 133 27.52 21.95 3.85
CA THR A 133 27.38 20.79 4.73
C THR A 133 26.12 20.85 5.58
N ARG A 134 25.79 22.04 6.10
CA ARG A 134 24.52 22.26 6.81
C ARG A 134 23.31 22.07 5.90
N LEU A 135 23.40 22.47 4.63
CA LEU A 135 22.36 22.20 3.64
C LEU A 135 22.19 20.71 3.37
N TYR A 136 23.28 19.93 3.23
CA TYR A 136 23.18 18.48 3.05
C TYR A 136 22.58 17.79 4.28
N ALA A 137 23.01 18.14 5.49
CA ALA A 137 22.44 17.61 6.72
C ALA A 137 20.94 17.94 6.86
N GLY A 138 20.56 19.20 6.62
CA GLY A 138 19.15 19.62 6.60
C GLY A 138 18.34 18.91 5.51
N GLY A 139 18.94 18.71 4.33
CA GLY A 139 18.36 17.97 3.22
C GLY A 139 18.09 16.51 3.54
N ILE A 140 19.00 15.82 4.24
CA ILE A 140 18.81 14.43 4.68
C ILE A 140 17.63 14.34 5.65
N VAL A 141 17.57 15.24 6.65
CA VAL A 141 16.47 15.27 7.63
C VAL A 141 15.13 15.56 6.93
N LEU A 142 15.10 16.56 6.05
CA LEU A 142 13.90 16.93 5.30
C LEU A 142 13.45 15.79 4.37
N ALA A 143 14.36 15.19 3.61
CA ALA A 143 14.07 14.06 2.74
C ALA A 143 13.52 12.86 3.52
N SER A 144 14.14 12.53 4.68
CA SER A 144 13.68 11.46 5.56
C SER A 144 12.28 11.73 6.11
N PHE A 145 12.01 12.96 6.52
CA PHE A 145 10.71 13.37 7.02
C PHE A 145 9.63 13.29 5.93
N LEU A 146 9.91 13.81 4.74
CA LEU A 146 9.02 13.73 3.58
C LEU A 146 8.80 12.28 3.14
N GLN A 147 9.83 11.43 3.16
CA GLN A 147 9.74 10.01 2.87
C GLN A 147 8.68 9.34 3.74
N VAL A 148 8.77 9.53 5.06
CA VAL A 148 7.83 8.94 6.03
C VAL A 148 6.42 9.50 5.85
N LEU A 149 6.29 10.82 5.71
CA LEU A 149 5.00 11.48 5.50
C LEU A 149 4.30 11.07 4.20
N CYS A 150 5.04 10.76 3.14
CA CYS A 150 4.47 10.29 1.88
C CYS A 150 4.19 8.79 1.91
N LEU A 151 5.14 7.98 2.37
CA LEU A 151 5.09 6.52 2.25
C LEU A 151 3.92 5.91 3.03
N HIS A 152 3.77 6.24 4.32
CA HIS A 152 2.78 5.56 5.17
C HIS A 152 1.33 5.81 4.73
N PRO A 153 0.90 7.07 4.46
CA PRO A 153 -0.46 7.32 3.97
C PRO A 153 -0.73 6.65 2.62
N VAL A 154 0.25 6.64 1.71
CA VAL A 154 0.10 6.00 0.40
C VAL A 154 -0.03 4.48 0.53
N VAL A 155 0.78 3.84 1.39
CA VAL A 155 0.67 2.40 1.67
C VAL A 155 -0.68 2.07 2.29
N LEU A 156 -1.18 2.89 3.22
CA LEU A 156 -2.52 2.69 3.76
C LEU A 156 -3.58 2.81 2.66
N ARG A 157 -3.50 3.84 1.81
CA ARG A 157 -4.42 4.05 0.70
C ARG A 157 -4.45 2.85 -0.25
N LEU A 158 -3.29 2.30 -0.63
CA LEU A 158 -3.20 1.09 -1.47
C LEU A 158 -3.86 -0.12 -0.81
N LYS A 159 -3.62 -0.34 0.49
CA LYS A 159 -4.27 -1.42 1.25
C LYS A 159 -5.78 -1.22 1.35
N THR A 160 -6.24 0.02 1.52
CA THR A 160 -7.66 0.38 1.54
C THR A 160 -8.33 0.09 0.20
N VAL A 161 -7.66 0.36 -0.93
CA VAL A 161 -8.17 -0.04 -2.25
C VAL A 161 -8.29 -1.56 -2.36
N GLY A 162 -7.27 -2.30 -1.90
CA GLY A 162 -7.33 -3.76 -1.84
C GLY A 162 -8.46 -4.28 -0.94
N LEU A 163 -8.72 -3.61 0.19
CA LEU A 163 -9.87 -3.89 1.06
C LEU A 163 -11.20 -3.63 0.36
N LYS A 164 -11.34 -2.53 -0.39
CA LYS A 164 -12.54 -2.23 -1.19
C LYS A 164 -12.81 -3.36 -2.20
N VAL A 165 -11.76 -3.85 -2.88
CA VAL A 165 -11.85 -5.00 -3.80
C VAL A 165 -12.31 -6.26 -3.07
N LYS A 166 -11.70 -6.61 -1.93
CA LYS A 166 -12.10 -7.75 -1.09
C LYS A 166 -13.58 -7.67 -0.73
N ILE A 167 -14.03 -6.53 -0.19
CA ILE A 167 -15.41 -6.33 0.26
C ILE A 167 -16.39 -6.50 -0.91
N ALA A 168 -16.08 -5.94 -2.08
CA ALA A 168 -16.92 -6.09 -3.27
C ALA A 168 -17.00 -7.55 -3.72
N CYS A 169 -15.88 -8.26 -3.79
CA CYS A 169 -15.84 -9.68 -4.15
C CYS A 169 -16.66 -10.54 -3.17
N CYS A 170 -16.47 -10.37 -1.86
CA CYS A 170 -17.25 -11.10 -0.85
C CYS A 170 -18.75 -10.82 -0.99
N SER A 171 -19.14 -9.57 -1.24
CA SER A 171 -20.55 -9.18 -1.45
C SER A 171 -21.15 -9.90 -2.67
N LEU A 172 -20.42 -9.96 -3.79
CA LEU A 172 -20.86 -10.67 -5.00
C LEU A 172 -20.96 -12.18 -4.79
N ILE A 173 -19.94 -12.79 -4.17
CA ILE A 173 -19.91 -14.23 -3.88
C ILE A 173 -21.12 -14.59 -3.01
N TYR A 174 -21.38 -13.81 -1.95
CA TYR A 174 -22.52 -14.04 -1.06
C TYR A 174 -23.86 -13.91 -1.79
N ARG A 175 -24.05 -12.85 -2.59
CA ARG A 175 -25.27 -12.67 -3.41
C ARG A 175 -25.47 -13.80 -4.42
N LYS A 176 -24.39 -14.34 -4.98
CA LYS A 176 -24.44 -15.46 -5.92
C LYS A 176 -24.76 -16.78 -5.20
N ALA A 177 -24.14 -17.03 -4.04
CA ALA A 177 -24.38 -18.19 -3.19
C ALA A 177 -25.87 -18.32 -2.81
N LEU A 178 -26.52 -17.20 -2.46
CA LEU A 178 -27.95 -17.17 -2.12
C LEU A 178 -28.90 -17.44 -3.29
N LYS A 179 -28.41 -17.38 -4.55
CA LYS A 179 -29.22 -17.58 -5.77
C LYS A 179 -28.88 -18.89 -6.50
N LEU A 180 -27.99 -19.71 -5.95
CA LEU A 180 -27.58 -20.98 -6.54
C LEU A 180 -28.58 -22.09 -6.15
N ASN A 181 -28.95 -22.91 -7.13
CA ASN A 181 -29.81 -24.09 -6.90
C ASN A 181 -28.99 -25.21 -6.23
N GLN A 182 -29.70 -26.16 -5.59
CA GLN A 182 -29.09 -27.25 -4.81
C GLN A 182 -28.13 -28.13 -5.65
N GLU A 183 -28.43 -28.33 -6.94
CA GLU A 183 -27.55 -29.05 -7.89
C GLU A 183 -26.18 -28.39 -8.08
N ALA A 184 -26.10 -27.07 -7.97
CA ALA A 184 -24.83 -26.36 -8.13
C ALA A 184 -23.89 -26.53 -6.92
N PHE A 185 -24.43 -26.90 -5.75
CA PHE A 185 -23.64 -27.20 -4.56
C PHE A 185 -22.97 -28.58 -4.61
N VAL A 186 -23.34 -29.44 -5.58
CA VAL A 186 -22.65 -30.72 -5.82
C VAL A 186 -21.22 -30.48 -6.32
N ASN A 187 -21.02 -29.46 -7.16
CA ASN A 187 -19.71 -29.10 -7.72
C ASN A 187 -18.95 -28.08 -6.86
N THR A 188 -19.67 -27.20 -6.15
CA THR A 188 -19.08 -26.18 -5.28
C THR A 188 -19.68 -26.28 -3.88
N SER A 189 -18.98 -26.93 -2.96
CA SER A 189 -19.50 -27.10 -1.60
C SER A 189 -19.56 -25.78 -0.85
N VAL A 190 -20.45 -25.69 0.15
CA VAL A 190 -20.54 -24.53 1.05
C VAL A 190 -19.18 -24.27 1.73
N GLY A 191 -18.46 -25.33 2.10
CA GLY A 191 -17.12 -25.23 2.68
C GLY A 191 -16.11 -24.57 1.73
N GLN A 192 -16.15 -24.86 0.44
CA GLN A 192 -15.29 -24.20 -0.55
C GLN A 192 -15.58 -22.70 -0.67
N ILE A 193 -16.86 -22.30 -0.63
CA ILE A 193 -17.26 -20.88 -0.66
C ILE A 193 -16.77 -20.15 0.60
N VAL A 194 -16.93 -20.77 1.77
CA VAL A 194 -16.45 -20.22 3.03
C VAL A 194 -14.93 -20.09 3.01
N ASN A 195 -14.21 -21.10 2.53
CA ASN A 195 -12.75 -21.06 2.39
C ASN A 195 -12.30 -19.96 1.42
N LEU A 196 -12.98 -19.80 0.29
CA LEU A 196 -12.69 -18.73 -0.68
C LEU A 196 -12.83 -17.32 -0.04
N ILE A 197 -13.87 -17.10 0.77
CA ILE A 197 -14.10 -15.82 1.45
C ILE A 197 -13.10 -15.61 2.60
N ALA A 198 -12.81 -16.64 3.38
CA ALA A 198 -11.99 -16.56 4.58
C ALA A 198 -10.49 -16.56 4.29
N SER A 199 -10.04 -17.38 3.35
CA SER A 199 -8.62 -17.63 3.05
C SER A 199 -8.12 -16.82 1.85
N ASP A 200 -8.89 -16.81 0.75
CA ASP A 200 -8.38 -16.24 -0.51
C ASP A 200 -8.67 -14.74 -0.63
N ALA A 201 -9.86 -14.30 -0.22
CA ALA A 201 -10.25 -12.89 -0.34
C ALA A 201 -9.33 -11.89 0.41
N PRO A 202 -8.74 -12.21 1.58
CA PRO A 202 -7.75 -11.34 2.23
C PRO A 202 -6.52 -11.01 1.37
N VAL A 203 -6.13 -11.88 0.44
CA VAL A 203 -4.96 -11.66 -0.43
C VAL A 203 -5.09 -10.36 -1.23
N PHE A 204 -6.30 -9.96 -1.62
CA PHE A 204 -6.55 -8.71 -2.35
C PHE A 204 -6.07 -7.45 -1.62
N ILE A 205 -5.99 -7.47 -0.28
CA ILE A 205 -5.49 -6.34 0.52
C ILE A 205 -4.02 -6.08 0.22
N MET A 206 -3.22 -7.14 0.02
CA MET A 206 -1.79 -7.03 -0.27
C MET A 206 -1.50 -6.92 -1.77
N VAL A 207 -2.37 -7.45 -2.64
CA VAL A 207 -2.17 -7.43 -4.10
C VAL A 207 -1.95 -6.02 -4.62
N GLY A 208 -2.71 -5.03 -4.14
CA GLY A 208 -2.54 -3.64 -4.60
C GLY A 208 -1.15 -3.07 -4.32
N PHE A 209 -0.57 -3.41 -3.17
CA PHE A 209 0.80 -3.02 -2.81
C PHE A 209 1.82 -3.80 -3.67
N MET A 210 1.71 -5.13 -3.72
CA MET A 210 2.65 -5.99 -4.45
C MET A 210 2.65 -5.72 -5.95
N PHE A 211 1.48 -5.44 -6.54
CA PHE A 211 1.34 -5.08 -7.95
C PHE A 211 2.11 -3.81 -8.28
N ASN A 212 2.10 -2.81 -7.40
CA ASN A 212 2.86 -1.59 -7.63
C ASN A 212 4.38 -1.81 -7.50
N TYR A 213 4.81 -2.67 -6.56
CA TYR A 213 6.22 -3.04 -6.44
C TYR A 213 6.75 -3.85 -7.62
N LEU A 214 5.88 -4.55 -8.38
CA LEU A 214 6.30 -5.32 -9.56
C LEU A 214 7.00 -4.46 -10.61
N TRP A 215 6.53 -3.23 -10.83
CA TRP A 215 7.12 -2.29 -11.78
C TRP A 215 8.03 -1.26 -11.10
N LEU A 216 7.76 -0.88 -9.84
CA LEU A 216 8.61 0.05 -9.10
C LEU A 216 9.97 -0.54 -8.75
N ALA A 217 10.06 -1.81 -8.33
CA ALA A 217 11.33 -2.39 -7.90
C ALA A 217 12.37 -2.48 -9.03
N PRO A 218 12.03 -2.91 -10.26
CA PRO A 218 12.97 -2.86 -11.39
C PRO A 218 13.44 -1.43 -11.71
N LEU A 219 12.52 -0.46 -11.74
CA LEU A 219 12.87 0.95 -12.00
C LEU A 219 13.80 1.50 -10.92
N GLN A 220 13.51 1.20 -9.65
CA GLN A 220 14.34 1.59 -8.52
C GLN A 220 15.73 0.95 -8.62
N CYS A 221 15.80 -0.32 -8.99
CA CYS A 221 17.07 -1.02 -9.20
C CYS A 221 17.91 -0.35 -10.29
N ILE A 222 17.30 0.02 -11.43
CA ILE A 222 17.99 0.74 -12.51
C ILE A 222 18.53 2.08 -12.00
N ILE A 223 17.70 2.89 -11.32
CA ILE A 223 18.10 4.20 -10.79
C ILE A 223 19.27 4.07 -9.81
N VAL A 224 19.17 3.16 -8.84
CA VAL A 224 20.23 2.96 -7.84
C VAL A 224 21.51 2.44 -8.48
N THR A 225 21.40 1.51 -9.43
CA THR A 225 22.57 0.98 -10.16
C THR A 225 23.26 2.08 -10.97
N TYR A 226 22.49 2.94 -11.63
CA TYR A 226 23.02 4.09 -12.35
C TYR A 226 23.76 5.06 -11.41
N LEU A 227 23.16 5.41 -10.26
CA LEU A 227 23.80 6.27 -9.27
C LEU A 227 25.10 5.65 -8.72
N MET A 228 25.13 4.33 -8.51
CA MET A 228 26.34 3.64 -8.08
C MET A 228 27.41 3.56 -9.18
N TYR A 229 26.99 3.45 -10.44
CA TYR A 229 27.89 3.43 -11.59
C TYR A 229 28.64 4.75 -11.75
N GLU A 230 27.99 5.88 -11.48
CA GLU A 230 28.65 7.20 -11.48
C GLU A 230 29.78 7.29 -10.42
N GLU A 231 29.61 6.65 -9.26
CA GLU A 231 30.58 6.75 -8.15
C GLU A 231 31.70 5.69 -8.20
N VAL A 232 31.39 4.45 -8.64
CA VAL A 232 32.33 3.30 -8.55
C VAL A 232 32.51 2.57 -9.91
N GLY A 233 31.92 3.08 -10.99
CA GLY A 233 32.05 2.52 -12.33
C GLY A 233 31.48 1.10 -12.47
N LEU A 234 32.13 0.28 -13.30
CA LEU A 234 31.68 -1.08 -13.64
C LEU A 234 31.56 -2.03 -12.43
N SER A 235 32.26 -1.75 -11.34
CA SER A 235 32.18 -2.54 -10.10
C SER A 235 30.76 -2.63 -9.55
N SER A 236 29.94 -1.59 -9.74
CA SER A 236 28.54 -1.58 -9.30
C SER A 236 27.70 -2.64 -10.01
N VAL A 237 27.90 -2.81 -11.32
CA VAL A 237 27.18 -3.77 -12.16
C VAL A 237 27.50 -5.20 -11.76
N PHE A 238 28.77 -5.50 -11.46
CA PHE A 238 29.16 -6.80 -10.92
C PHE A 238 28.47 -7.08 -9.58
N GLY A 239 28.45 -6.10 -8.66
CA GLY A 239 27.75 -6.23 -7.37
C GLY A 239 26.26 -6.53 -7.54
N VAL A 240 25.56 -5.79 -8.40
CA VAL A 240 24.14 -6.01 -8.70
C VAL A 240 23.90 -7.37 -9.35
N THR A 241 24.78 -7.81 -10.25
CA THR A 241 24.71 -9.13 -10.88
C THR A 241 24.81 -10.25 -9.84
N VAL A 242 25.72 -10.13 -8.87
CA VAL A 242 25.83 -11.08 -7.75
C VAL A 242 24.56 -11.10 -6.92
N LEU A 243 23.95 -9.94 -6.62
CA LEU A 243 22.67 -9.87 -5.89
C LEU A 243 21.54 -10.62 -6.63
N PHE A 244 21.46 -10.52 -7.96
CA PHE A 244 20.49 -11.27 -8.76
C PHE A 244 20.74 -12.78 -8.73
N LEU A 245 21.99 -13.21 -8.79
CA LEU A 245 22.37 -14.63 -8.66
C LEU A 245 22.01 -15.22 -7.30
N LEU A 246 21.97 -14.39 -6.24
CA LEU A 246 21.55 -14.83 -4.91
C LEU A 246 20.05 -15.04 -4.77
N ILE A 247 19.20 -14.41 -5.60
CA ILE A 247 17.74 -14.57 -5.53
C ILE A 247 17.28 -16.04 -5.61
N PRO A 248 17.69 -16.84 -6.62
CA PRO A 248 17.30 -18.25 -6.71
C PRO A 248 17.79 -19.07 -5.51
N ILE A 249 19.02 -18.80 -5.04
CA ILE A 249 19.62 -19.49 -3.89
C ILE A 249 18.78 -19.28 -2.63
N HIS A 250 18.36 -18.05 -2.34
CA HIS A 250 17.49 -17.74 -1.20
C HIS A 250 16.12 -18.41 -1.26
N ARG A 251 15.61 -18.71 -2.47
CA ARG A 251 14.34 -19.41 -2.65
C ARG A 251 14.47 -20.90 -2.31
N GLU A 252 15.61 -21.50 -2.58
CA GLU A 252 15.88 -22.92 -2.35
C GLU A 252 16.01 -23.25 -0.85
N TYR A 253 16.56 -22.34 -0.04
CA TYR A 253 16.64 -22.49 1.43
C TYR A 253 15.32 -22.30 2.19
N ARG A 254 14.24 -21.91 1.50
CA ARG A 254 12.93 -21.66 2.12
C ARG A 254 11.89 -22.76 1.80
N LEU A 255 12.31 -23.80 1.09
CA LEU A 255 11.55 -25.03 0.86
C LEU A 255 12.03 -26.10 1.85
#